data_AF-A0A9N8HHY5-F1
#
_entry.id   AF-A0A9N8HHY5-F1
#
_cell.length_a   1.000
_cell.length_b   1.000
_cell.length_c   1.000
_cell.angle_alpha   90.00
_cell.angle_beta   90.00
_cell.angle_gamma   90.00
#
_symmetry.space_group_name_H-M   'P 1'
#
loop_
_entity.id
_entity.type
_entity.pdbx_description
1 polymer ?
#
loop_
_entity_poly.entity_id
_entity_poly.type
_entity_poly.pdbx_seq_one_letter_code
_entity_poly.pdbx_strand_id
1 'polypeptide(L)'
;MTDAKSIILEYVCPSLGTIVGVYMFYAPFQDVQKALARGSLGDLNPLPWAFTLGNCCGWVFYSILINNLFVFFPNMIGFLFAVWFNLAATKLLYTQQFTALPQQQHDNNKRQTSQQQPQQTHAAPSYDYCVMAVVLIWASIIALVGFGLALSLETKQWIVGGASNLNLLFFYGAPLSTIATVLRTRNTASIHFLTMVTNTANGCFWAAYGFAIMDFLIFVPNGLGALLGFVQLALYVTFPRVMSTDDDQQQEEEAVVVDEESIPTAKDQEDAQDASGLTAREDIMSPDLSEATLEMSPPHIPASTE
;
A
#
# COMPACT_ATOMS: atom_id res chain seq x y z
N MET A 1 -18.25 -32.70 16.09
CA MET A 1 -16.82 -32.37 16.14
C MET A 1 -16.44 -31.90 14.75
N THR A 2 -15.96 -30.66 14.61
CA THR A 2 -15.38 -30.18 13.35
C THR A 2 -14.15 -31.03 13.05
N ASP A 3 -14.10 -31.58 11.83
CA ASP A 3 -12.98 -32.39 11.36
C ASP A 3 -11.71 -31.53 11.25
N ALA A 4 -10.54 -32.11 11.51
CA ALA A 4 -9.25 -31.41 11.44
C ALA A 4 -9.03 -30.79 10.05
N LYS A 5 -9.50 -31.48 8.99
CA LYS A 5 -9.47 -30.97 7.62
C LYS A 5 -10.27 -29.67 7.46
N SER A 6 -11.49 -29.61 7.99
CA SER A 6 -12.33 -28.41 7.93
C SER A 6 -11.69 -27.25 8.70
N ILE A 7 -11.09 -27.52 9.87
CA ILE A 7 -10.38 -26.48 10.63
C ILE A 7 -9.23 -25.89 9.80
N ILE A 8 -8.41 -26.74 9.19
CA ILE A 8 -7.28 -26.30 8.38
C ILE A 8 -7.77 -25.49 7.18
N LEU A 9 -8.69 -26.05 6.39
CA LEU A 9 -9.08 -25.45 5.13
C LEU A 9 -9.95 -24.19 5.29
N GLU A 10 -10.85 -24.15 6.28
CA GLU A 10 -11.82 -23.07 6.43
C GLU A 10 -11.37 -21.96 7.39
N TYR A 11 -10.34 -22.19 8.21
CA TYR A 11 -9.83 -21.18 9.14
C TYR A 11 -8.33 -20.92 9.00
N VAL A 12 -7.49 -21.96 8.96
CA VAL A 12 -6.02 -21.76 8.89
C VAL A 12 -5.60 -21.20 7.53
N CYS A 13 -6.02 -21.84 6.44
CA CYS A 13 -5.71 -21.39 5.07
C CYS A 13 -6.12 -19.93 4.84
N PRO A 14 -7.39 -19.51 5.05
CA PRO A 14 -7.78 -18.12 4.81
C PRO A 14 -7.12 -17.13 5.80
N SER A 15 -6.79 -17.54 7.03
CA SER A 15 -6.02 -16.68 7.95
C SER A 15 -4.61 -16.41 7.42
N LEU A 16 -3.91 -17.46 6.96
CA LEU A 16 -2.58 -17.31 6.37
C LEU A 16 -2.63 -16.53 5.06
N GLY A 17 -3.63 -16.79 4.21
CA GLY A 17 -3.87 -16.01 3.00
C GLY A 17 -4.18 -14.53 3.30
N THR A 18 -4.87 -14.24 4.40
CA THR A 18 -5.10 -12.86 4.85
C THR A 18 -3.79 -12.18 5.25
N ILE A 19 -2.98 -12.85 6.08
CA ILE A 19 -1.70 -12.30 6.56
C ILE A 19 -0.75 -12.03 5.39
N VAL A 20 -0.58 -13.02 4.50
CA VAL A 20 0.31 -12.89 3.33
C VAL A 20 -0.23 -11.83 2.36
N GLY A 21 -1.55 -11.81 2.11
CA GLY A 21 -2.18 -10.80 1.26
C GLY A 21 -2.01 -9.37 1.78
N VAL A 22 -2.15 -9.15 3.09
CA VAL A 22 -1.92 -7.83 3.70
C VAL A 22 -0.45 -7.42 3.57
N TYR A 23 0.49 -8.34 3.78
CA TYR A 23 1.90 -8.08 3.54
C TYR A 23 2.17 -7.67 2.09
N MET A 24 1.55 -8.35 1.12
CA MET A 24 1.66 -8.00 -0.30
C MET A 24 1.10 -6.60 -0.62
N PHE A 25 -0.01 -6.18 0.01
CA PHE A 25 -0.53 -4.82 -0.15
C PHE A 25 0.37 -3.76 0.48
N TYR A 26 1.06 -4.10 1.56
CA TYR A 26 2.02 -3.22 2.22
C TYR A 26 3.31 -3.02 1.42
N ALA A 27 3.70 -3.96 0.56
CA ALA A 27 4.99 -3.93 -0.15
C ALA A 27 5.35 -2.59 -0.82
N PRO A 28 4.46 -1.89 -1.56
CA PRO A 28 4.80 -0.62 -2.20
C PRO A 28 4.88 0.58 -1.24
N PHE A 29 4.56 0.40 0.04
CA PHE A 29 4.39 1.50 0.99
C PHE A 29 5.68 2.31 1.17
N GLN A 30 6.80 1.62 1.39
CA GLN A 30 8.09 2.27 1.58
C GLN A 30 8.54 3.03 0.32
N ASP A 31 8.33 2.45 -0.87
CA ASP A 31 8.69 3.09 -2.14
C ASP A 31 7.88 4.37 -2.39
N VAL A 32 6.58 4.34 -2.10
CA VAL A 32 5.71 5.51 -2.22
C VAL A 32 6.10 6.57 -1.20
N GLN A 33 6.46 6.20 0.04
CA GLN A 33 6.96 7.15 1.03
C GLN A 33 8.26 7.82 0.59
N LYS A 34 9.22 7.04 0.04
CA LYS A 34 10.46 7.59 -0.55
C LYS A 34 10.14 8.53 -1.72
N ALA A 35 9.20 8.17 -2.60
CA ALA A 35 8.76 9.03 -3.69
C ALA A 35 8.11 10.34 -3.20
N LEU A 36 7.30 10.28 -2.15
CA LEU A 36 6.69 11.44 -1.50
C LEU A 36 7.75 12.37 -0.90
N ALA A 37 8.75 11.81 -0.20
CA ALA A 37 9.86 12.59 0.36
C ALA A 37 10.71 13.27 -0.74
N ARG A 38 10.91 12.57 -1.87
CA ARG A 38 11.61 13.11 -3.05
C ARG A 38 10.79 14.13 -3.84
N GLY A 39 9.46 14.18 -3.65
CA GLY A 39 8.56 15.03 -4.43
C GLY A 39 8.42 14.61 -5.91
N SER A 40 8.82 13.38 -6.25
CA SER A 40 8.81 12.85 -7.61
C SER A 40 8.50 11.36 -7.60
N LEU A 41 7.67 10.91 -8.55
CA LEU A 41 7.31 9.50 -8.71
C LEU A 41 8.52 8.63 -9.11
N GLY A 42 9.51 9.22 -9.79
CA GLY A 42 10.65 8.50 -10.36
C GLY A 42 10.19 7.44 -11.36
N ASP A 43 10.74 6.23 -11.23
CA ASP A 43 10.43 5.08 -12.08
C ASP A 43 9.24 4.24 -11.59
N LEU A 44 8.58 4.66 -10.50
CA LEU A 44 7.41 3.94 -9.99
C LEU A 44 6.25 4.03 -10.99
N ASN A 45 5.70 2.87 -11.35
CA ASN A 45 4.51 2.78 -12.18
C ASN A 45 3.25 2.81 -11.29
N PRO A 46 2.41 3.86 -11.38
CA PRO A 46 1.25 3.98 -10.51
C PRO A 46 0.03 3.19 -11.02
N LEU A 47 0.10 2.65 -12.24
CA LEU A 47 -1.02 1.96 -12.90
C LEU A 47 -1.56 0.76 -12.10
N PRO A 48 -0.73 -0.13 -11.52
CA PRO A 48 -1.22 -1.22 -10.70
C PRO A 48 -2.08 -0.76 -9.53
N TRP A 49 -1.77 0.39 -8.91
CA TRP A 49 -2.54 0.91 -7.78
C TRP A 49 -3.99 1.26 -8.18
N ALA A 50 -4.20 1.75 -9.40
CA ALA A 50 -5.55 2.03 -9.91
C ALA A 50 -6.36 0.73 -10.06
N PHE A 51 -5.77 -0.31 -10.64
CA PHE A 51 -6.44 -1.62 -10.77
C PHE A 51 -6.65 -2.28 -9.41
N THR A 52 -5.72 -2.10 -8.46
CA THR A 52 -5.83 -2.65 -7.10
C THR A 52 -7.01 -2.03 -6.36
N LEU A 53 -7.23 -0.72 -6.53
CA LEU A 53 -8.39 -0.02 -5.97
C LEU A 53 -9.70 -0.69 -6.44
N GLY A 54 -9.81 -0.90 -7.75
CA GLY A 54 -10.98 -1.57 -8.32
C GLY A 54 -11.12 -3.02 -7.85
N ASN A 55 -10.02 -3.78 -7.83
CA ASN A 55 -10.04 -5.19 -7.45
C ASN A 55 -10.46 -5.38 -6.00
N CYS A 56 -9.87 -4.59 -5.09
CA CYS A 56 -10.23 -4.60 -3.67
C CYS A 56 -11.68 -4.15 -3.44
N CYS A 57 -12.15 -3.13 -4.17
CA CYS A 57 -13.55 -2.69 -4.11
C CYS A 57 -14.52 -3.82 -4.48
N GLY A 58 -14.22 -4.54 -5.57
CA GLY A 58 -14.98 -5.71 -6.01
C GLY A 58 -15.01 -6.83 -4.97
N TRP A 59 -13.86 -7.20 -4.42
CA TRP A 59 -13.78 -8.25 -3.41
C TRP A 59 -14.39 -7.88 -2.07
N VAL A 60 -14.28 -6.62 -1.63
CA VAL A 60 -15.01 -6.10 -0.46
C VAL A 60 -16.50 -6.29 -0.68
N PHE A 61 -17.04 -5.85 -1.82
CA PHE A 61 -18.47 -5.97 -2.09
C PHE A 61 -18.91 -7.44 -2.25
N TYR A 62 -18.10 -8.25 -2.93
CA TYR A 62 -18.32 -9.69 -3.06
C TYR A 62 -18.38 -10.38 -1.70
N SER A 63 -17.46 -10.05 -0.79
CA SER A 63 -17.41 -10.62 0.56
C SER A 63 -18.65 -10.31 1.39
N ILE A 64 -19.27 -9.15 1.18
CA ILE A 64 -20.55 -8.79 1.80
C ILE A 64 -21.67 -9.69 1.26
N LEU A 65 -21.69 -9.96 -0.05
CA LEU A 65 -22.70 -10.83 -0.67
C LEU A 65 -22.62 -12.28 -0.20
N ILE A 66 -21.43 -12.78 0.13
CA ILE A 66 -21.22 -14.14 0.65
C ILE A 66 -21.10 -14.19 2.18
N ASN A 67 -21.23 -13.06 2.88
CA ASN A 67 -21.02 -12.91 4.34
C ASN A 67 -19.70 -13.51 4.84
N ASN A 68 -18.58 -13.18 4.17
CA ASN A 68 -17.29 -13.79 4.43
C ASN A 68 -16.25 -12.78 4.95
N LEU A 69 -15.97 -12.82 6.26
CA LEU A 69 -15.04 -11.91 6.90
C LEU A 69 -13.58 -12.13 6.49
N PHE A 70 -13.19 -13.37 6.18
CA PHE A 70 -11.84 -13.66 5.73
C PHE A 70 -11.52 -12.97 4.41
N VAL A 71 -12.49 -12.90 3.49
CA VAL A 71 -12.32 -12.15 2.24
C VAL A 71 -12.44 -10.65 2.49
N PHE A 72 -13.35 -10.22 3.38
CA PHE A 72 -13.62 -8.81 3.64
C PHE A 72 -12.39 -8.04 4.16
N PHE A 73 -11.78 -8.49 5.26
CA PHE A 73 -10.74 -7.71 5.95
C PHE A 73 -9.46 -7.44 5.13
N PRO A 74 -8.80 -8.44 4.50
CA PRO A 74 -7.60 -8.17 3.71
C PRO A 74 -7.90 -7.26 2.52
N ASN A 75 -9.06 -7.42 1.87
CA ASN A 75 -9.43 -6.56 0.75
C ASN A 75 -9.84 -5.15 1.20
N MET A 76 -10.40 -4.99 2.39
CA MET A 76 -10.65 -3.65 2.97
C MET A 76 -9.32 -2.94 3.26
N ILE A 77 -8.36 -3.63 3.86
CA ILE A 77 -7.02 -3.08 4.10
C ILE A 77 -6.34 -2.72 2.77
N GLY A 78 -6.39 -3.63 1.80
CA GLY A 78 -5.87 -3.39 0.44
C GLY A 78 -6.56 -2.22 -0.26
N PHE A 79 -7.87 -2.05 -0.08
CA PHE A 79 -8.62 -0.90 -0.60
C PHE A 79 -8.12 0.41 0.00
N LEU A 80 -7.89 0.47 1.32
CA LEU A 80 -7.36 1.66 1.99
C LEU A 80 -5.95 2.00 1.51
N PHE A 81 -5.07 1.01 1.38
CA PHE A 81 -3.75 1.20 0.78
C PHE A 81 -3.86 1.72 -0.66
N ALA A 82 -4.72 1.12 -1.48
CA ALA A 82 -4.91 1.54 -2.86
C ALA A 82 -5.42 2.98 -2.94
N VAL A 83 -6.39 3.39 -2.13
CA VAL A 83 -6.84 4.79 -2.06
C VAL A 83 -5.65 5.71 -1.74
N TRP A 84 -4.87 5.38 -0.73
CA TRP A 84 -3.71 6.18 -0.33
C TRP A 84 -2.65 6.25 -1.44
N PHE A 85 -2.30 5.12 -2.06
CA PHE A 85 -1.32 5.06 -3.17
C PHE A 85 -1.77 5.88 -4.38
N ASN A 86 -3.04 5.79 -4.79
CA ASN A 86 -3.56 6.58 -5.91
C ASN A 86 -3.52 8.09 -5.58
N LEU A 87 -3.89 8.49 -4.36
CA LEU A 87 -3.80 9.90 -3.93
C LEU A 87 -2.35 10.40 -3.91
N ALA A 88 -1.41 9.59 -3.40
CA ALA A 88 0.01 9.92 -3.41
C ALA A 88 0.54 10.07 -4.84
N ALA A 89 0.20 9.13 -5.73
CA ALA A 89 0.59 9.16 -7.14
C ALA A 89 0.07 10.41 -7.85
N THR A 90 -1.23 10.69 -7.74
CA THR A 90 -1.86 11.88 -8.33
C THR A 90 -1.20 13.15 -7.79
N LYS A 91 -0.98 13.27 -6.48
CA LYS A 91 -0.27 14.42 -5.87
C LYS A 91 1.10 14.63 -6.50
N LEU A 92 1.88 13.56 -6.64
CA LEU A 92 3.24 13.61 -7.20
C LEU A 92 3.22 14.01 -8.68
N LEU A 93 2.33 13.43 -9.48
CA LEU A 93 2.18 13.76 -10.90
C LEU A 93 1.80 15.24 -11.11
N TYR A 94 0.86 15.77 -10.32
CA TYR A 94 0.53 17.20 -10.37
C TYR A 94 1.70 18.07 -9.92
N THR A 95 2.39 17.70 -8.84
CA THR A 95 3.54 18.46 -8.33
C THR A 95 4.63 18.58 -9.39
N GLN A 96 4.96 17.47 -10.07
CA GLN A 96 5.91 17.46 -11.18
C GLN A 96 5.43 18.33 -12.34
N GLN A 97 4.15 18.22 -12.74
CA GLN A 97 3.58 19.02 -13.82
C GLN A 97 3.65 20.52 -13.50
N PHE A 98 3.16 20.95 -12.35
CA PHE A 98 3.15 22.37 -11.96
C PHE A 98 4.56 22.94 -11.77
N THR A 99 5.52 22.15 -11.28
CA THR A 99 6.92 22.59 -11.16
C THR A 99 7.59 22.72 -12.53
N ALA A 100 7.20 21.91 -13.51
CA ALA A 100 7.74 21.97 -14.87
C ALA A 100 7.17 23.12 -15.72
N LEU A 101 5.98 23.64 -15.41
CA LEU A 101 5.32 24.70 -16.20
C LEU A 101 6.16 25.99 -16.34
N PRO A 102 6.73 26.57 -15.27
CA PRO A 102 7.51 27.81 -15.38
C PRO A 102 8.80 27.63 -16.18
N GLN A 103 9.47 26.47 -16.05
CA GLN A 103 10.67 26.14 -16.83
C GLN A 103 10.34 25.99 -18.33
N GLN A 104 9.28 25.26 -18.66
CA GLN A 104 8.85 25.13 -20.05
C GLN A 104 8.41 26.46 -20.65
N GLN A 105 7.73 27.34 -19.90
CA GLN A 105 7.39 28.67 -20.39
C GLN A 105 8.62 29.54 -20.62
N HIS A 106 9.65 29.44 -19.78
CA HIS A 106 10.91 30.17 -19.99
C HIS A 106 11.67 29.67 -21.23
N ASP A 107 11.76 28.35 -21.41
CA ASP A 107 12.40 27.75 -22.58
C ASP A 107 11.58 27.98 -23.86
N ASN A 108 10.25 27.95 -23.77
CA ASN A 108 9.37 28.28 -24.89
C ASN A 108 9.43 29.78 -25.22
N ASN A 109 9.57 30.68 -24.25
CA ASN A 109 9.80 32.10 -24.52
C ASN A 109 11.17 32.32 -25.21
N LYS A 110 12.20 31.53 -24.89
CA LYS A 110 13.47 31.52 -25.64
C LYS A 110 13.32 30.96 -27.06
N ARG A 111 12.43 29.99 -27.28
CA ARG A 111 12.16 29.37 -28.61
C ARG A 111 11.14 30.14 -29.45
N GLN A 112 10.22 30.90 -28.84
CA GLN A 112 9.18 31.68 -29.51
C GLN A 112 9.70 32.93 -30.22
N THR A 113 10.95 33.33 -29.99
CA THR A 113 11.67 34.21 -30.92
C THR A 113 11.86 33.60 -32.33
N SER A 114 11.43 32.36 -32.61
CA SER A 114 11.68 31.73 -33.92
C SER A 114 10.52 30.99 -34.61
N GLN A 115 9.35 30.67 -34.03
CA GLN A 115 8.16 30.24 -34.81
C GLN A 115 6.95 29.97 -33.88
N GLN A 116 5.77 30.45 -34.28
CA GLN A 116 4.48 30.25 -33.58
C GLN A 116 3.74 29.01 -34.10
N GLN A 117 3.35 28.11 -33.20
CA GLN A 117 2.37 27.04 -33.46
C GLN A 117 1.45 26.87 -32.23
N PRO A 118 0.15 26.50 -32.41
CA PRO A 118 -0.86 26.62 -31.35
C PRO A 118 -0.62 25.63 -30.19
N GLN A 119 -0.75 26.16 -28.98
CA GLN A 119 -0.42 25.54 -27.70
C GLN A 119 -1.47 24.49 -27.30
N GLN A 120 -1.05 23.24 -27.08
CA GLN A 120 -1.91 22.18 -26.56
C GLN A 120 -2.29 22.47 -25.11
N THR A 121 -3.59 22.48 -24.84
CA THR A 121 -4.20 22.54 -23.50
C THR A 121 -3.65 21.41 -22.63
N HIS A 122 -3.20 21.74 -21.42
CA HIS A 122 -2.72 20.78 -20.42
C HIS A 122 -3.84 19.77 -20.09
N ALA A 123 -3.81 18.62 -20.77
CA ALA A 123 -4.56 17.45 -20.36
C ALA A 123 -4.11 17.09 -18.93
N ALA A 124 -5.05 16.73 -18.05
CA ALA A 124 -4.71 16.13 -16.77
C ALA A 124 -3.78 14.93 -17.01
N PRO A 125 -2.90 14.58 -16.05
CA PRO A 125 -2.06 13.40 -16.18
C PRO A 125 -2.93 12.21 -16.60
N SER A 126 -2.54 11.49 -17.67
CA SER A 126 -3.30 10.37 -18.24
C SER A 126 -3.74 9.32 -17.21
N TYR A 127 -3.01 9.24 -16.10
CA TYR A 127 -3.30 8.42 -14.93
C TYR A 127 -4.61 8.76 -14.23
N ASP A 128 -4.96 10.04 -14.04
CA ASP A 128 -6.17 10.42 -13.29
C ASP A 128 -7.44 9.93 -14.01
N TYR A 129 -7.45 10.00 -15.34
CA TYR A 129 -8.55 9.44 -16.13
C TYR A 129 -8.68 7.94 -15.93
N CYS A 130 -7.57 7.21 -15.77
CA CYS A 130 -7.59 5.78 -15.46
C CYS A 130 -8.22 5.53 -14.09
N VAL A 131 -7.78 6.24 -13.05
CA VAL A 131 -8.34 6.09 -11.69
C VAL A 131 -9.82 6.43 -11.68
N MET A 132 -10.24 7.52 -12.34
CA MET A 132 -11.65 7.90 -12.40
C MET A 132 -12.47 6.89 -13.19
N ALA A 133 -11.94 6.35 -14.29
CA ALA A 133 -12.61 5.29 -15.03
C ALA A 133 -12.83 4.06 -14.17
N VAL A 134 -11.81 3.62 -13.41
CA VAL A 134 -11.95 2.49 -12.47
C VAL A 134 -13.03 2.77 -11.44
N VAL A 135 -13.00 3.94 -10.79
CA VAL A 135 -14.00 4.32 -9.77
C VAL A 135 -15.41 4.33 -10.36
N LEU A 136 -15.61 4.94 -11.53
CA LEU A 136 -16.91 5.04 -12.19
C LEU A 136 -17.44 3.66 -12.62
N ILE A 137 -16.57 2.79 -13.14
CA ILE A 137 -16.94 1.42 -13.50
C ILE A 137 -17.43 0.66 -12.26
N TRP A 138 -16.67 0.70 -11.16
CA TRP A 138 -17.04 0.00 -9.93
C TRP A 138 -18.26 0.60 -9.24
N ALA A 139 -18.39 1.92 -9.20
CA ALA A 139 -19.58 2.58 -8.70
C ALA A 139 -20.83 2.17 -9.50
N SER A 140 -20.71 2.06 -10.82
CA SER A 140 -21.80 1.62 -11.70
C SER A 140 -22.19 0.16 -11.45
N ILE A 141 -21.22 -0.74 -11.30
CA ILE A 141 -21.46 -2.16 -10.99
C ILE A 141 -22.16 -2.29 -9.63
N ILE A 142 -21.66 -1.59 -8.60
CA ILE A 142 -22.22 -1.63 -7.25
C ILE A 142 -23.63 -1.04 -7.24
N ALA A 143 -23.86 0.09 -7.93
CA ALA A 143 -25.19 0.68 -8.05
C ALA A 143 -26.17 -0.28 -8.76
N LEU A 144 -25.75 -0.90 -9.86
CA LEU A 144 -26.56 -1.89 -10.59
C LEU A 144 -26.94 -3.09 -9.71
N VAL A 145 -25.99 -3.62 -8.94
CA VAL A 145 -26.19 -4.82 -8.11
C VAL A 145 -26.96 -4.49 -6.81
N GLY A 146 -26.69 -3.33 -6.22
CA GLY A 146 -27.31 -2.84 -4.99
C GLY A 146 -28.75 -2.39 -5.19
N PHE A 147 -29.02 -1.60 -6.24
CA PHE A 147 -30.34 -1.06 -6.55
C PHE A 147 -31.10 -1.84 -7.64
N GLY A 148 -30.49 -2.85 -8.27
CA GLY A 148 -31.17 -3.73 -9.21
C GLY A 148 -32.21 -4.60 -8.50
N LEU A 149 -33.43 -4.06 -8.34
CA LEU A 149 -34.51 -4.56 -7.47
C LEU A 149 -35.08 -5.95 -7.79
N ALA A 150 -34.44 -6.75 -8.66
CA ALA A 150 -34.91 -8.09 -9.02
C ALA A 150 -33.79 -9.13 -9.24
N LEU A 151 -32.53 -8.82 -8.92
CA LEU A 151 -31.44 -9.79 -9.10
C LEU A 151 -31.37 -10.78 -7.94
N SER A 152 -31.28 -12.08 -8.24
CA SER A 152 -31.02 -13.12 -7.23
C SER A 152 -29.63 -12.96 -6.63
N LEU A 153 -29.42 -13.42 -5.39
CA LEU A 153 -28.11 -13.32 -4.73
C LEU A 153 -27.00 -13.99 -5.54
N GLU A 154 -27.29 -15.16 -6.13
CA GLU A 154 -26.37 -15.89 -7.00
C GLU A 154 -25.95 -15.04 -8.22
N THR A 155 -26.91 -14.39 -8.90
CA THR A 155 -26.59 -13.50 -10.02
C THR A 155 -25.73 -12.31 -9.57
N LYS A 156 -26.00 -11.73 -8.40
CA LYS A 156 -25.18 -10.65 -7.84
C LYS A 156 -23.74 -11.11 -7.59
N GLN A 157 -23.56 -12.29 -7.02
CA GLN A 157 -22.25 -12.89 -6.76
C GLN A 157 -21.49 -13.10 -8.08
N TRP A 158 -22.12 -13.65 -9.12
CA TRP A 158 -21.48 -13.85 -10.43
C TRP A 158 -21.09 -12.54 -11.13
N ILE A 159 -21.93 -11.49 -11.05
CA ILE A 159 -21.61 -10.19 -11.63
C ILE A 159 -20.39 -9.58 -10.94
N VAL A 160 -20.41 -9.50 -9.60
CA VAL A 160 -19.36 -8.82 -8.83
C VAL A 160 -18.08 -9.65 -8.82
N GLY A 161 -18.16 -10.94 -8.53
CA GLY A 161 -17.00 -11.84 -8.53
C GLY A 161 -16.41 -12.02 -9.92
N GLY A 162 -17.26 -12.13 -10.96
CA GLY A 162 -16.80 -12.18 -12.34
C GLY A 162 -16.06 -10.92 -12.77
N ALA A 163 -16.59 -9.73 -12.45
CA ALA A 163 -15.91 -8.46 -12.71
C ALA A 163 -14.60 -8.33 -11.92
N SER A 164 -14.58 -8.79 -10.66
CA SER A 164 -13.37 -8.80 -9.83
C SER A 164 -12.29 -9.70 -10.43
N ASN A 165 -12.68 -10.88 -10.92
CA ASN A 165 -11.78 -11.81 -11.60
C ASN A 165 -11.29 -11.28 -12.95
N LEU A 166 -12.12 -10.57 -13.71
CA LEU A 166 -11.67 -9.92 -14.94
C LEU A 166 -10.61 -8.84 -14.65
N ASN A 167 -10.81 -8.04 -13.60
CA ASN A 167 -9.79 -7.09 -13.14
C ASN A 167 -8.53 -7.84 -12.68
N LEU A 168 -8.67 -8.94 -11.95
CA LEU A 168 -7.54 -9.74 -11.47
C LEU A 168 -6.63 -10.24 -12.60
N LEU A 169 -7.17 -10.55 -13.78
CA LEU A 169 -6.38 -10.97 -14.95
C LEU A 169 -5.32 -9.93 -15.38
N PHE A 170 -5.55 -8.63 -15.11
CA PHE A 170 -4.54 -7.59 -15.34
C PHE A 170 -3.24 -7.91 -14.60
N PHE A 171 -3.33 -8.33 -13.35
CA PHE A 171 -2.16 -8.64 -12.51
C PHE A 171 -1.41 -9.89 -12.97
N TYR A 172 -2.06 -10.80 -13.68
CA TYR A 172 -1.41 -11.98 -14.26
C TYR A 172 -0.54 -11.65 -15.48
N GLY A 173 -0.68 -10.45 -16.05
CA GLY A 173 0.21 -9.97 -17.11
C GLY A 173 1.67 -9.88 -16.66
N ALA A 174 1.94 -9.41 -15.45
CA ALA A 174 3.30 -9.27 -14.92
C ALA A 174 4.04 -10.63 -14.77
N PRO A 175 3.50 -11.66 -14.09
CA PRO A 175 4.16 -12.94 -13.98
C PRO A 175 4.29 -13.65 -15.33
N LEU A 176 3.31 -13.53 -16.23
CA LEU A 176 3.40 -14.06 -17.60
C LEU A 176 4.52 -13.39 -18.41
N SER A 177 4.65 -12.07 -18.33
CA SER A 177 5.74 -11.31 -18.96
C SER A 177 7.10 -11.73 -18.41
N THR A 178 7.18 -11.95 -17.10
CA THR A 178 8.40 -12.43 -16.44
C THR A 178 8.77 -13.84 -16.94
N ILE A 179 7.81 -14.76 -17.00
CA ILE A 179 8.01 -16.12 -17.54
C ILE A 179 8.52 -16.04 -18.99
N ALA A 180 7.89 -15.22 -19.84
CA ALA A 180 8.30 -15.05 -21.23
C ALA A 180 9.73 -14.49 -21.34
N THR A 181 10.08 -13.54 -20.47
CA THR A 181 11.42 -12.98 -20.39
C THR A 181 12.44 -14.05 -20.06
N VAL A 182 12.23 -14.85 -19.00
CA VAL A 182 13.16 -15.92 -18.59
C VAL A 182 13.33 -16.97 -19.69
N LEU A 183 12.25 -17.37 -20.36
CA LEU A 183 12.32 -18.34 -21.46
C LEU A 183 13.12 -17.80 -22.66
N ARG A 184 13.05 -16.50 -22.92
CA ARG A 184 13.76 -15.84 -24.02
C ARG A 184 15.23 -15.59 -23.69
N THR A 185 15.53 -15.07 -22.49
CA THR A 185 16.89 -14.69 -22.08
C THR A 185 17.66 -15.85 -21.47
N ARG A 186 16.97 -16.94 -21.11
CA ARG A 186 17.52 -18.08 -20.37
C ARG A 186 18.17 -17.66 -19.03
N ASN A 187 17.65 -16.58 -18.42
CA ASN A 187 18.19 -15.96 -17.22
C ASN A 187 17.05 -15.54 -16.27
N THR A 188 17.21 -15.80 -14.98
CA THR A 188 16.19 -15.55 -13.93
C THR A 188 16.34 -14.20 -13.23
N ALA A 189 17.21 -13.31 -13.72
CA ALA A 189 17.42 -11.97 -13.14
C ALA A 189 16.13 -11.13 -13.01
N SER A 190 15.14 -11.33 -13.89
CA SER A 190 13.85 -10.64 -13.82
C SER A 190 12.87 -11.20 -12.79
N ILE A 191 13.16 -12.34 -12.15
CA ILE A 191 12.29 -12.94 -11.12
C ILE A 191 12.65 -12.33 -9.76
N HIS A 192 11.71 -11.60 -9.17
CA HIS A 192 11.78 -11.21 -7.76
C HIS A 192 11.37 -12.39 -6.88
N PHE A 193 12.34 -12.99 -6.19
CA PHE A 193 12.15 -14.23 -5.43
C PHE A 193 11.06 -14.11 -4.37
N LEU A 194 11.11 -13.06 -3.55
CA LEU A 194 10.17 -12.88 -2.44
C LEU A 194 8.73 -12.77 -2.96
N THR A 195 8.50 -11.90 -3.95
CA THR A 195 7.20 -11.71 -4.61
C THR A 195 6.68 -13.00 -5.22
N MET A 196 7.53 -13.79 -5.87
CA MET A 196 7.14 -15.08 -6.43
C MET A 196 6.66 -16.05 -5.33
N VAL A 197 7.43 -16.18 -4.24
CA VAL A 197 7.09 -17.10 -3.14
C VAL A 197 5.82 -16.65 -2.41
N THR A 198 5.69 -15.36 -2.08
CA THR A 198 4.51 -14.83 -1.39
C THR A 198 3.26 -14.94 -2.25
N ASN A 199 3.34 -14.63 -3.56
CA ASN A 199 2.22 -14.78 -4.47
C ASN A 199 1.78 -16.25 -4.63
N THR A 200 2.76 -17.16 -4.75
CA THR A 200 2.47 -18.60 -4.87
C THR A 200 1.80 -19.12 -3.60
N ALA A 201 2.37 -18.80 -2.43
CA ALA A 201 1.80 -19.20 -1.14
C ALA A 201 0.40 -18.63 -0.93
N ASN A 202 0.19 -17.34 -1.20
CA ASN A 202 -1.11 -16.69 -1.11
C ASN A 202 -2.14 -17.36 -2.04
N GLY A 203 -1.77 -17.61 -3.30
CA GLY A 203 -2.61 -18.31 -4.26
C GLY A 203 -2.98 -19.72 -3.79
N CYS A 204 -2.04 -20.47 -3.21
CA CYS A 204 -2.32 -21.79 -2.64
C CYS A 204 -3.32 -21.73 -1.47
N PHE A 205 -3.15 -20.79 -0.54
CA PHE A 205 -4.04 -20.64 0.61
C PHE A 205 -5.47 -20.28 0.18
N TRP A 206 -5.63 -19.32 -0.73
CA TRP A 206 -6.94 -18.91 -1.23
C TRP A 206 -7.59 -19.95 -2.15
N ALA A 207 -6.81 -20.67 -2.95
CA ALA A 207 -7.33 -21.79 -3.74
C ALA A 207 -7.84 -22.92 -2.82
N ALA A 208 -7.06 -23.31 -1.82
CA ALA A 208 -7.48 -24.32 -0.84
C ALA A 208 -8.75 -23.90 -0.10
N TYR A 209 -8.84 -22.63 0.31
CA TYR A 209 -10.02 -22.08 0.96
C TYR A 209 -11.25 -22.06 0.05
N GLY A 210 -11.13 -21.48 -1.15
CA GLY A 210 -12.23 -21.40 -2.13
C GLY A 210 -12.76 -22.78 -2.50
N PHE A 211 -11.88 -23.77 -2.65
CA PHE A 211 -12.28 -25.16 -2.86
C PHE A 211 -13.08 -25.72 -1.67
N ALA A 212 -12.65 -25.43 -0.45
CA ALA A 212 -13.29 -25.95 0.76
C ALA A 212 -14.71 -25.41 0.96
N ILE A 213 -14.93 -24.12 0.65
CA ILE A 213 -16.27 -23.50 0.71
C ILE A 213 -17.06 -23.64 -0.59
N MET A 214 -16.55 -24.41 -1.56
CA MET A 214 -17.15 -24.62 -2.89
C MET A 214 -17.44 -23.32 -3.67
N ASP A 215 -16.60 -22.30 -3.47
CA ASP A 215 -16.67 -21.01 -4.15
C ASP A 215 -15.68 -20.99 -5.33
N PHE A 216 -16.22 -21.23 -6.54
CA PHE A 216 -15.43 -21.22 -7.77
C PHE A 216 -14.88 -19.84 -8.14
N LEU A 217 -15.54 -18.76 -7.69
CA LEU A 217 -15.09 -17.40 -7.97
C LEU A 217 -13.81 -17.08 -7.19
N ILE A 218 -13.61 -17.70 -6.01
CA ILE A 218 -12.35 -17.63 -5.25
C ILE A 218 -11.36 -18.70 -5.74
N PHE A 219 -11.80 -19.95 -5.90
CA PHE A 219 -10.91 -21.08 -6.20
C PHE A 219 -10.17 -20.94 -7.54
N VAL A 220 -10.90 -20.70 -8.63
CA VAL A 220 -10.35 -20.73 -9.99
C VAL A 220 -9.24 -19.70 -10.22
N PRO A 221 -9.44 -18.40 -9.94
CA PRO A 221 -8.39 -17.42 -10.17
C PRO A 221 -7.17 -17.68 -9.30
N ASN A 222 -7.35 -18.01 -8.01
CA ASN A 222 -6.23 -18.26 -7.10
C ASN A 222 -5.45 -19.52 -7.48
N GLY A 223 -6.14 -20.57 -7.95
CA GLY A 223 -5.51 -21.76 -8.51
C GLY A 223 -4.67 -21.43 -9.75
N LEU A 224 -5.16 -20.56 -10.64
CA LEU A 224 -4.40 -20.07 -11.79
C LEU A 224 -3.16 -19.26 -11.35
N GLY A 225 -3.32 -18.37 -10.36
CA GLY A 225 -2.21 -17.60 -9.79
C GLY A 225 -1.13 -18.51 -9.17
N ALA A 226 -1.55 -19.51 -8.39
CA ALA A 226 -0.64 -20.51 -7.82
C ALA A 226 0.08 -21.32 -8.91
N LEU A 227 -0.62 -21.72 -9.98
CA LEU A 227 -0.02 -22.41 -11.11
C LEU A 227 1.06 -21.56 -11.80
N LEU A 228 0.78 -20.28 -12.06
CA LEU A 228 1.79 -19.36 -12.60
C LEU A 228 2.99 -19.22 -11.67
N GLY A 229 2.75 -19.15 -10.36
CA GLY A 229 3.80 -19.13 -9.34
C GLY A 229 4.68 -20.39 -9.34
N PHE A 230 4.09 -21.58 -9.45
CA PHE A 230 4.84 -22.83 -9.59
C PHE A 230 5.66 -22.89 -10.87
N VAL A 231 5.14 -22.37 -11.99
CA VAL A 231 5.91 -22.25 -13.23
C VAL A 231 7.11 -21.33 -13.03
N GLN A 232 6.93 -20.17 -12.38
CA GLN A 232 8.04 -19.28 -12.07
C GLN A 232 9.08 -19.94 -11.17
N LEU A 233 8.65 -20.68 -10.13
CA LEU A 233 9.56 -21.40 -9.24
C LEU A 233 10.36 -22.47 -10.00
N ALA A 234 9.71 -23.22 -10.89
CA ALA A 234 10.39 -24.20 -11.73
C ALA A 234 11.42 -23.55 -12.66
N LEU A 235 11.11 -22.38 -13.24
CA LEU A 235 12.06 -21.62 -14.05
C LEU A 235 13.23 -21.07 -13.22
N TYR A 236 12.94 -20.58 -12.01
CA TYR A 236 13.93 -20.05 -11.08
C TYR A 236 15.01 -21.10 -10.73
N VAL A 237 14.61 -22.36 -10.53
CA VAL A 237 15.56 -23.45 -10.19
C VAL A 237 16.25 -24.07 -11.41
N THR A 238 15.72 -23.89 -12.63
CA THR A 238 16.27 -24.51 -13.85
C THR A 238 17.20 -23.60 -14.63
N PHE A 239 17.01 -22.28 -14.57
CA PHE A 239 17.83 -21.30 -15.28
C PHE A 239 18.77 -20.55 -14.33
N PRO A 240 20.01 -20.24 -14.76
CA PRO A 240 20.95 -19.51 -13.93
C PRO A 240 20.48 -18.06 -13.73
N ARG A 241 20.86 -17.48 -12.59
CA ARG A 241 20.74 -16.04 -12.33
C ARG A 241 22.08 -15.38 -12.66
N VAL A 242 22.11 -14.62 -13.74
CA VAL A 242 23.31 -13.84 -14.14
C VAL A 242 22.92 -12.37 -14.09
N MET A 243 23.47 -11.63 -13.14
CA MET A 243 23.21 -10.19 -13.00
C MET A 243 24.21 -9.41 -13.86
N SER A 244 23.76 -8.28 -14.43
CA SER A 244 24.67 -7.31 -15.05
C SER A 244 25.43 -6.58 -13.94
N THR A 245 26.65 -6.12 -14.19
CA THR A 245 27.45 -5.36 -13.20
C THR A 245 26.74 -4.10 -12.67
N ASP A 246 25.77 -3.56 -13.42
CA ASP A 246 24.94 -2.41 -13.02
C ASP A 246 23.80 -2.79 -12.06
N ASP A 247 23.35 -4.05 -12.06
CA ASP A 247 22.28 -4.55 -11.18
C ASP A 247 22.79 -4.88 -9.76
N ASP A 248 24.09 -5.20 -9.62
CA ASP A 248 24.75 -5.47 -8.33
C ASP A 248 24.67 -4.24 -7.41
N GLN A 249 24.82 -3.03 -7.97
CA GLN A 249 24.80 -1.78 -7.19
C GLN A 249 23.40 -1.44 -6.66
N GLN A 250 22.34 -1.74 -7.43
CA GLN A 250 20.96 -1.47 -7.00
C GLN A 250 20.47 -2.47 -5.94
N GLN A 251 20.88 -3.75 -6.03
CA GLN A 251 20.56 -4.74 -5.00
C GLN A 251 21.38 -4.54 -3.71
N GLU A 252 22.64 -4.09 -3.79
CA GLU A 252 23.41 -3.69 -2.60
C GLU A 252 22.78 -2.46 -1.92
N GLU A 253 22.33 -1.44 -2.66
CA GLU A 253 21.63 -0.29 -2.07
C GLU A 253 20.30 -0.71 -1.40
N GLU A 254 19.52 -1.59 -2.02
CA GLU A 254 18.25 -2.06 -1.44
C GLU A 254 18.47 -2.93 -0.19
N ALA A 255 19.50 -3.78 -0.17
CA ALA A 255 19.88 -4.56 1.01
C ALA A 255 20.44 -3.68 2.15
N VAL A 256 21.23 -2.65 1.83
CA VAL A 256 21.78 -1.71 2.81
C VAL A 256 20.69 -0.84 3.42
N VAL A 257 19.66 -0.44 2.66
CA VAL A 257 18.52 0.33 3.21
C VAL A 257 17.71 -0.49 4.20
N VAL A 258 17.56 -1.80 4.00
CA VAL A 258 16.90 -2.70 4.96
C VAL A 258 17.70 -2.82 6.26
N ASP A 259 19.03 -2.84 6.17
CA ASP A 259 19.90 -2.89 7.35
C ASP A 259 19.95 -1.54 8.10
N GLU A 260 19.95 -0.41 7.41
CA GLU A 260 19.99 0.92 8.04
C GLU A 260 18.68 1.27 8.80
N GLU A 261 17.53 0.79 8.33
CA GLU A 261 16.23 0.93 9.01
C GLU A 261 16.13 0.09 10.30
N SER A 262 17.07 -0.85 10.53
CA SER A 262 17.17 -1.67 11.75
C SER A 262 18.02 -1.04 12.86
N ILE A 263 18.74 0.05 12.57
CA ILE A 263 19.56 0.77 13.55
C ILE A 263 18.64 1.80 14.25
N PRO A 264 18.46 1.71 15.59
CA PRO A 264 17.65 2.69 16.32
C PRO A 264 18.22 4.09 16.07
N THR A 265 17.36 5.00 15.59
CA THR A 265 17.78 6.37 15.32
C THR A 265 18.06 7.09 16.64
N ALA A 266 18.90 8.13 16.63
CA ALA A 266 19.24 8.88 17.85
C ALA A 266 18.01 9.44 18.60
N LYS A 267 16.87 9.60 17.90
CA LYS A 267 15.58 9.95 18.49
C LYS A 267 14.97 8.82 19.33
N ASP A 268 15.11 7.57 18.91
CA ASP A 268 14.60 6.40 19.63
C ASP A 268 15.35 6.18 20.96
N GLN A 269 16.58 6.70 21.07
CA GLN A 269 17.36 6.71 22.31
C GLN A 269 17.00 7.86 23.26
N GLU A 270 16.60 9.02 22.73
CA GLU A 270 16.09 10.14 23.54
C GLU A 270 14.73 9.80 24.16
N ASP A 271 13.81 9.20 23.40
CA ASP A 271 12.48 8.82 23.91
C ASP A 271 12.56 7.68 24.96
N ALA A 272 13.54 6.78 24.85
CA ALA A 272 13.80 5.75 25.85
C ALA A 272 14.39 6.32 27.16
N GLN A 273 15.14 7.42 27.09
CA GLN A 273 15.65 8.12 28.28
C GLN A 273 14.55 8.96 28.95
N ASP A 274 13.65 9.60 28.18
CA ASP A 274 12.58 10.44 28.74
C ASP A 274 11.47 9.61 29.41
N ALA A 275 11.19 8.40 28.91
CA ALA A 275 10.28 7.44 29.56
C ALA A 275 10.81 6.94 30.91
N SER A 276 12.14 6.90 31.10
CA SER A 276 12.75 6.54 32.39
C SER A 276 12.78 7.70 33.39
N GLY A 277 12.73 8.96 32.92
CA GLY A 277 12.72 10.17 33.74
C GLY A 277 11.37 10.53 34.37
N LEU A 278 10.26 10.03 33.82
CA LEU A 278 8.90 10.34 34.30
C LEU A 278 8.45 9.53 35.53
N THR A 279 9.21 8.51 35.95
CA THR A 279 8.84 7.67 37.13
C THR A 279 9.47 8.14 38.45
N ALA A 280 10.24 9.23 38.46
CA ALA A 280 11.01 9.67 39.64
C ALA A 280 10.57 11.01 40.25
N ARG A 281 9.39 11.56 39.90
CA ARG A 281 9.02 12.93 40.27
C ARG A 281 7.67 13.14 40.95
N GLU A 282 7.19 12.14 41.68
CA GLU A 282 6.17 12.33 42.73
C GLU A 282 6.65 11.62 44.00
N ASP A 283 7.17 12.39 44.95
CA ASP A 283 7.11 12.17 46.42
C ASP A 283 8.27 12.86 47.16
N ILE A 284 8.30 14.20 47.19
CA ILE A 284 8.85 14.94 48.34
C ILE A 284 8.02 16.23 48.52
N MET A 285 7.03 16.18 49.41
CA MET A 285 6.40 17.38 49.96
C MET A 285 6.61 17.42 51.47
N SER A 286 7.28 18.46 51.94
CA SER A 286 7.12 19.04 53.28
C SER A 286 7.50 20.52 53.27
N PRO A 287 6.87 21.35 54.11
CA PRO A 287 6.56 22.73 53.79
C PRO A 287 7.48 23.73 54.49
N ASP A 288 7.66 24.93 53.93
CA ASP A 288 7.97 26.10 54.77
C ASP A 288 7.64 27.46 54.13
N LEU A 289 7.32 28.39 55.04
CA LEU A 289 7.40 29.85 54.98
C LEU A 289 6.33 30.64 54.21
N SER A 290 5.25 30.92 54.94
CA SER A 290 4.57 32.21 54.92
C SER A 290 5.48 33.32 55.48
N GLU A 291 5.62 34.44 54.77
CA GLU A 291 5.01 35.71 55.21
C GLU A 291 5.34 36.83 54.23
N ALA A 292 4.27 37.49 53.80
CA ALA A 292 4.27 38.71 53.00
C ALA A 292 4.28 39.92 53.95
N THR A 293 5.03 40.96 53.60
CA THR A 293 4.78 42.31 54.13
C THR A 293 4.93 43.33 53.01
N LEU A 294 3.79 43.94 52.65
CA LEU A 294 3.68 45.15 51.85
C LEU A 294 3.57 46.36 52.79
N GLU A 295 4.36 47.37 52.44
CA GLU A 295 4.10 48.81 52.48
C GLU A 295 4.32 49.70 53.73
N MET A 296 5.21 50.68 53.46
CA MET A 296 5.11 52.14 53.66
C MET A 296 5.35 52.79 55.04
N SER A 297 6.58 53.33 55.17
CA SER A 297 7.01 54.72 55.46
C SER A 297 6.36 55.60 56.57
N PRO A 298 7.13 56.56 57.14
CA PRO A 298 7.17 56.90 58.59
C PRO A 298 6.71 58.37 58.82
N PRO A 299 7.20 59.19 59.80
CA PRO A 299 7.84 58.96 61.12
C PRO A 299 7.23 59.83 62.27
N HIS A 300 7.54 59.53 63.55
CA HIS A 300 8.12 60.44 64.58
C HIS A 300 7.92 59.97 66.05
N ILE A 301 9.03 59.65 66.73
CA ILE A 301 9.59 60.17 68.03
C ILE A 301 8.59 60.73 69.09
N PRO A 302 8.81 60.60 70.43
CA PRO A 302 9.18 59.47 71.30
C PRO A 302 8.46 59.56 72.70
N ALA A 303 9.08 58.93 73.72
CA ALA A 303 8.91 59.14 75.18
C ALA A 303 7.70 58.45 75.81
N SER A 304 7.72 57.97 77.06
CA SER A 304 8.74 57.55 78.02
C SER A 304 7.93 56.96 79.20
N THR A 305 8.63 56.33 80.13
CA THR A 305 8.27 56.19 81.56
C THR A 305 7.13 55.24 81.96
N GLU A 306 7.59 54.26 82.76
CA GLU A 306 6.97 53.58 83.90
C GLU A 306 5.88 52.53 83.67
#